data_AF-S7RA64-F1
#
_entry.id   AF-S7RA64-F1
#
_cell.length_a   1.000
_cell.length_b   1.000
_cell.length_c   1.000
_cell.angle_alpha   90.00
_cell.angle_beta   90.00
_cell.angle_gamma   90.00
#
_symmetry.space_group_name_H-M   'P 1'
#
loop_
_entity.id
_entity.type
_entity.pdbx_description
1 polymer ?
#
loop_
_entity_poly.entity_id
_entity_poly.type
_entity_poly.pdbx_seq_one_letter_code
_entity_poly.pdbx_strand_id
1 'polypeptide(L)'
;MADTSDEVNSKSRPIRGENQTCEGPELESETSLISTTFARTAGSMDMDSASKSAPIETIPAEILAEIMVLTLPQCDFALTKWDEDVKWRNVLRLTGVSRQWKYVGEHTSKLWSCFRVELSGTSESRAKIYLTRTWISRSGAAPLNVSFVLPFYWCEPPANEQVVAEWLNVLKPNLHRCKTLKLSAPPNQLSGLWTSANTSQLENLFILNELDDSMTLEDAEDLGSDVGIRRLHLKGI
;
A
#
# COMPACT_ATOMS: atom_id res chain seq x y z
N MET A 1 -19.20 51.60 40.12
CA MET A 1 -18.52 51.19 41.37
C MET A 1 -18.71 49.70 41.48
N ALA A 2 -17.60 48.93 41.46
CA ALA A 2 -17.57 47.48 41.23
C ALA A 2 -18.22 47.06 39.88
N ASP A 3 -17.54 46.49 38.89
CA ASP A 3 -16.12 46.08 38.77
C ASP A 3 -15.67 44.97 39.75
N THR A 4 -15.73 43.72 39.25
CA THR A 4 -15.22 42.51 39.90
C THR A 4 -14.63 41.62 38.80
N SER A 5 -13.30 41.52 38.74
CA SER A 5 -12.60 40.66 37.77
C SER A 5 -12.13 39.37 38.46
N ASP A 6 -12.59 38.21 38.00
CA ASP A 6 -12.15 36.91 38.54
C ASP A 6 -10.83 36.45 37.91
N GLU A 7 -9.77 36.48 38.71
CA GLU A 7 -8.40 36.16 38.30
C GLU A 7 -8.13 34.64 38.34
N VAL A 8 -8.32 33.96 37.20
CA VAL A 8 -8.12 32.49 37.09
C VAL A 8 -6.62 32.14 37.10
N ASN A 9 -6.11 31.86 38.30
CA ASN A 9 -4.72 31.52 38.58
C ASN A 9 -4.29 30.16 37.99
N SER A 10 -3.84 30.17 36.72
CA SER A 10 -3.31 29.01 36.00
C SER A 10 -1.93 28.59 36.54
N LYS A 11 -1.95 27.81 37.62
CA LYS A 11 -0.75 27.37 38.36
C LYS A 11 0.02 26.25 37.63
N SER A 12 0.92 26.64 36.72
CA SER A 12 1.80 25.76 35.96
C SER A 12 2.53 24.73 36.85
N ARG A 13 2.40 23.44 36.51
CA ARG A 13 3.20 22.37 37.11
C ARG A 13 4.48 22.15 36.29
N PRO A 14 5.66 21.99 36.91
CA PRO A 14 6.87 21.61 36.19
C PRO A 14 6.75 20.16 35.71
N ILE A 15 6.96 19.93 34.41
CA ILE A 15 7.08 18.58 33.86
C ILE A 15 8.45 18.04 34.28
N ARG A 16 8.45 17.02 35.15
CA ARG A 16 9.67 16.35 35.61
C ARG A 16 10.18 15.45 34.50
N GLY A 17 11.28 15.82 33.86
CA GLY A 17 11.97 14.95 32.90
C GLY A 17 12.59 13.75 33.60
N GLU A 18 12.10 12.55 33.29
CA GLU A 18 12.72 11.28 33.71
C GLU A 18 13.28 10.60 32.46
N ASN A 19 14.57 10.81 32.21
CA ASN A 19 15.30 10.19 31.10
C ASN A 19 15.46 8.69 31.36
N GLN A 20 14.45 7.90 30.97
CA GLN A 20 14.49 6.45 31.10
C GLN A 20 15.30 5.85 29.95
N THR A 21 16.63 5.81 30.12
CA THR A 21 17.56 5.15 29.19
C THR A 21 17.29 3.64 29.19
N CYS A 22 16.50 3.16 28.23
CA CYS A 22 16.29 1.74 28.01
C CYS A 22 17.52 1.12 27.34
N GLU A 23 18.51 0.71 28.15
CA GLU A 23 19.55 -0.22 27.72
C GLU A 23 18.90 -1.56 27.35
N GLY A 24 18.73 -1.82 26.06
CA GLY A 24 18.19 -3.07 25.55
C GLY A 24 19.22 -4.21 25.72
N PRO A 25 18.79 -5.43 26.05
CA PRO A 25 19.72 -6.55 26.22
C PRO A 25 20.45 -6.87 24.92
N GLU A 26 21.76 -7.08 25.04
CA GLU A 26 22.65 -7.43 23.93
C GLU A 26 22.33 -8.85 23.44
N LEU A 27 21.57 -8.94 22.35
CA LEU A 27 21.13 -10.21 21.77
C LEU A 27 22.28 -10.85 20.97
N GLU A 28 23.08 -11.67 21.65
CA GLU A 28 24.10 -12.51 21.02
C GLU A 28 23.45 -13.43 19.96
N SER A 29 23.88 -13.24 18.71
CA SER A 29 23.27 -13.88 17.54
C SER A 29 23.81 -15.30 17.31
N GLU A 30 23.43 -16.26 18.15
CA GLU A 30 23.65 -17.69 17.91
C GLU A 30 22.87 -18.18 16.66
N THR A 31 23.47 -18.05 15.47
CA THR A 31 22.92 -18.58 14.22
C THR A 31 23.05 -20.12 14.16
N SER A 32 22.19 -20.80 14.90
CA SER A 32 22.13 -22.27 14.94
C SER A 32 21.73 -22.85 13.57
N LEU A 33 22.59 -23.71 13.01
CA LEU A 33 22.42 -24.36 11.71
C LEU A 33 21.42 -25.52 11.79
N ILE A 34 20.12 -25.22 11.69
CA ILE A 34 19.06 -26.24 11.59
C ILE A 34 19.05 -26.86 10.19
N SER A 35 20.02 -27.73 9.91
CA SER A 35 20.07 -28.57 8.70
C SER A 35 18.98 -29.64 8.73
N THR A 36 17.76 -29.26 8.33
CA THR A 36 16.59 -30.16 8.24
C THR A 36 16.74 -31.15 7.08
N THR A 37 17.60 -32.15 7.26
CA THR A 37 17.83 -33.24 6.31
C THR A 37 16.60 -34.14 6.21
N PHE A 38 15.71 -33.83 5.26
CA PHE A 38 14.60 -34.72 4.90
C PHE A 38 15.11 -36.01 4.25
N ALA A 39 15.31 -37.04 5.07
CA ALA A 39 15.65 -38.39 4.64
C ALA A 39 14.48 -38.99 3.81
N ARG A 40 14.55 -38.84 2.49
CA ARG A 40 13.52 -39.29 1.56
C ARG A 40 13.64 -40.79 1.29
N THR A 41 12.95 -41.60 2.09
CA THR A 41 12.95 -43.06 2.00
C THR A 41 12.59 -43.56 0.60
N ALA A 42 13.51 -44.28 -0.05
CA ALA A 42 13.34 -44.83 -1.38
C ALA A 42 12.52 -46.13 -1.37
N GLY A 43 11.22 -46.04 -1.08
CA GLY A 43 10.28 -47.14 -1.25
C GLY A 43 9.89 -47.33 -2.72
N SER A 44 10.56 -48.24 -3.43
CA SER A 44 10.19 -48.61 -4.80
C SER A 44 8.98 -49.55 -4.78
N MET A 45 7.87 -49.13 -5.39
CA MET A 45 6.73 -50.00 -5.69
C MET A 45 6.02 -49.45 -6.93
N ASP A 46 6.29 -50.06 -8.08
CA ASP A 46 5.62 -49.72 -9.32
C ASP A 46 4.14 -50.13 -9.26
N MET A 47 3.25 -49.14 -9.33
CA MET A 47 1.86 -49.33 -9.71
C MET A 47 1.46 -48.22 -10.67
N ASP A 48 0.75 -48.59 -11.73
CA ASP A 48 0.08 -47.67 -12.67
C ASP A 48 -1.08 -46.93 -11.98
N SER A 49 -0.74 -46.10 -11.00
CA SER A 49 -1.59 -45.01 -10.55
C SER A 49 -1.58 -43.94 -11.64
N ALA A 50 -2.34 -44.21 -12.71
CA ALA A 50 -2.65 -43.24 -13.75
C ALA A 50 -3.21 -41.99 -13.06
N SER A 51 -2.35 -40.99 -12.92
CA SER A 51 -2.58 -39.85 -12.04
C SER A 51 -3.71 -39.02 -12.60
N LYS A 52 -4.90 -39.20 -12.02
CA LYS A 52 -6.09 -38.43 -12.35
C LYS A 52 -5.86 -37.00 -11.89
N SER A 53 -5.24 -36.21 -12.77
CA SER A 53 -5.10 -34.77 -12.62
C SER A 53 -6.48 -34.18 -12.31
N ALA A 54 -6.51 -33.19 -11.44
CA ALA A 54 -7.75 -32.53 -11.12
C ALA A 54 -8.27 -31.82 -12.40
N PRO A 55 -9.58 -31.77 -12.68
CA PRO A 55 -10.10 -31.10 -13.89
C PRO A 55 -9.72 -29.60 -14.00
N ILE A 56 -9.27 -29.01 -12.91
CA ILE A 56 -8.72 -27.65 -12.86
C ILE A 56 -7.31 -27.53 -13.46
N GLU A 57 -6.56 -28.64 -13.53
CA GLU A 57 -5.20 -28.72 -14.06
C GLU A 57 -5.18 -28.87 -15.59
N THR A 58 -6.30 -29.26 -16.20
CA THR A 58 -6.48 -29.28 -17.65
C THR A 58 -6.90 -27.93 -18.24
N ILE A 59 -7.06 -26.89 -17.43
CA ILE A 59 -7.40 -25.53 -17.88
C ILE A 59 -6.14 -24.83 -18.44
N PRO A 60 -6.16 -24.27 -19.67
CA PRO A 60 -5.05 -23.49 -20.21
C PRO A 60 -4.70 -22.28 -19.34
N ALA A 61 -3.42 -21.90 -19.33
CA ALA A 61 -2.90 -20.83 -18.47
C ALA A 61 -3.57 -19.47 -18.76
N GLU A 62 -3.95 -19.24 -20.01
CA GLU A 62 -4.57 -18.02 -20.53
C GLU A 62 -6.00 -17.88 -20.00
N ILE A 63 -6.78 -18.97 -20.07
CA ILE A 63 -8.15 -19.04 -19.54
C ILE A 63 -8.13 -18.89 -18.02
N LEU A 64 -7.15 -19.50 -17.35
CA LEU A 64 -6.99 -19.37 -15.91
C LEU A 64 -6.61 -17.93 -15.50
N ALA A 65 -5.74 -17.26 -16.26
CA ALA A 65 -5.41 -15.85 -16.06
C ALA A 65 -6.63 -14.94 -16.24
N GLU A 66 -7.46 -15.20 -17.25
CA GLU A 66 -8.71 -14.46 -17.48
C GLU A 66 -9.70 -14.66 -16.33
N ILE A 67 -9.90 -15.91 -15.84
CA ILE A 67 -10.72 -16.19 -14.67
C ILE A 67 -10.23 -15.43 -13.42
N MET A 68 -8.91 -15.39 -13.17
CA MET A 68 -8.35 -14.60 -12.06
C MET A 68 -8.60 -13.10 -12.23
N VAL A 69 -8.51 -12.56 -13.46
CA VAL A 69 -8.76 -11.14 -13.74
C VAL A 69 -10.24 -10.78 -13.56
N LEU A 70 -11.16 -11.67 -13.97
CA LEU A 70 -12.60 -11.45 -13.89
C LEU A 70 -13.19 -11.68 -12.48
N THR A 71 -12.50 -12.45 -11.63
CA THR A 71 -12.93 -12.70 -10.23
C THR A 71 -12.45 -11.63 -9.25
N LEU A 72 -11.59 -10.69 -9.68
CA LEU A 72 -11.20 -9.53 -8.88
C LEU A 72 -12.19 -8.35 -9.09
N PRO A 73 -12.49 -7.57 -8.03
CA PRO A 73 -13.38 -6.42 -8.15
C PRO A 73 -12.73 -5.32 -9.00
N GLN A 74 -13.50 -4.73 -9.91
CA GLN A 74 -13.00 -3.69 -10.83
C GLN A 74 -12.47 -2.47 -10.07
N CYS A 75 -11.43 -1.84 -10.62
CA CYS A 75 -10.62 -0.84 -9.92
C CYS A 75 -11.21 0.57 -9.95
N ASP A 76 -12.46 0.69 -9.52
CA ASP A 76 -13.11 1.97 -9.22
C ASP A 76 -12.74 2.45 -7.81
N PHE A 77 -12.13 3.63 -7.71
CA PHE A 77 -11.80 4.30 -6.44
C PHE A 77 -12.71 5.51 -6.13
N ALA A 78 -13.62 5.88 -7.04
CA ALA A 78 -14.63 6.91 -6.84
C ALA A 78 -15.77 6.38 -5.95
N LEU A 79 -16.06 5.07 -6.01
CA LEU A 79 -16.90 4.39 -5.04
C LEU A 79 -16.29 4.52 -3.63
N THR A 80 -17.01 5.20 -2.73
CA THR A 80 -16.60 5.41 -1.33
C THR A 80 -16.54 4.11 -0.53
N LYS A 81 -17.38 3.12 -0.87
CA LYS A 81 -17.38 1.77 -0.28
C LYS A 81 -16.30 0.88 -0.92
N TRP A 82 -15.07 1.36 -0.98
CA TRP A 82 -13.92 0.61 -1.50
C TRP A 82 -13.35 -0.32 -0.42
N ASP A 83 -14.07 -1.42 -0.21
CA ASP A 83 -13.96 -2.35 0.91
C ASP A 83 -12.51 -2.73 1.26
N GLU A 84 -12.17 -2.54 2.54
CA GLU A 84 -10.82 -2.38 3.05
C GLU A 84 -10.09 -3.72 3.23
N ASP A 85 -10.80 -4.74 3.71
CA ASP A 85 -10.22 -6.04 4.06
C ASP A 85 -9.86 -6.93 2.84
N VAL A 86 -10.37 -6.59 1.66
CA VAL A 86 -10.65 -7.59 0.61
C VAL A 86 -9.56 -7.65 -0.47
N LYS A 87 -9.06 -6.50 -0.92
CA LYS A 87 -8.43 -6.38 -2.25
C LYS A 87 -7.14 -7.20 -2.44
N TRP A 88 -6.08 -6.96 -1.66
CA TRP A 88 -4.80 -7.72 -1.81
C TRP A 88 -4.97 -9.18 -1.45
N ARG A 89 -5.76 -9.45 -0.40
CA ARG A 89 -5.99 -10.80 0.12
C ARG A 89 -6.68 -11.67 -0.93
N ASN A 90 -7.51 -11.12 -1.81
CA ASN A 90 -8.09 -11.88 -2.92
C ASN A 90 -7.04 -12.33 -3.94
N VAL A 91 -6.12 -11.47 -4.38
CA VAL A 91 -5.02 -11.88 -5.28
C VAL A 91 -4.20 -13.00 -4.64
N LEU A 92 -3.83 -12.84 -3.37
CA LEU A 92 -3.08 -13.86 -2.62
C LEU A 92 -3.87 -15.18 -2.47
N ARG A 93 -5.17 -15.12 -2.14
CA ARG A 93 -6.06 -16.29 -2.05
C ARG A 93 -6.16 -17.04 -3.38
N LEU A 94 -6.32 -16.34 -4.51
CA LEU A 94 -6.30 -16.94 -5.84
C LEU A 94 -4.96 -17.65 -6.09
N THR A 95 -3.83 -16.99 -5.85
CA THR A 95 -2.50 -17.64 -5.97
C THR A 95 -2.24 -18.76 -4.96
N GLY A 96 -3.08 -18.92 -3.93
CA GLY A 96 -2.97 -19.96 -2.91
C GLY A 96 -3.64 -21.30 -3.28
N VAL A 97 -4.48 -21.34 -4.33
CA VAL A 97 -5.31 -22.51 -4.66
C VAL A 97 -4.50 -23.74 -5.10
N SER A 98 -3.51 -23.55 -5.97
CA SER A 98 -2.64 -24.63 -6.47
C SER A 98 -1.31 -24.09 -6.98
N ARG A 99 -0.34 -24.96 -7.29
CA ARG A 99 0.95 -24.55 -7.88
C ARG A 99 0.78 -23.86 -9.25
N GLN A 100 -0.16 -24.34 -10.06
CA GLN A 100 -0.50 -23.72 -11.34
C GLN A 100 -1.20 -22.38 -11.15
N TRP A 101 -2.13 -22.28 -10.20
CA TRP A 101 -2.79 -21.00 -9.87
C TRP A 101 -1.79 -19.97 -9.35
N LYS A 102 -0.82 -20.39 -8.53
CA LYS A 102 0.30 -19.54 -8.14
C LYS A 102 1.10 -19.08 -9.36
N TYR A 103 1.59 -20.01 -10.17
CA TYR A 103 2.42 -19.71 -11.34
C TYR A 103 1.73 -18.74 -12.31
N VAL A 104 0.49 -19.03 -12.71
CA VAL A 104 -0.29 -18.18 -13.63
C VAL A 104 -0.55 -16.81 -13.00
N GLY A 105 -0.95 -16.76 -11.73
CA GLY A 105 -1.20 -15.49 -11.05
C GLY A 105 0.07 -14.63 -10.93
N GLU A 106 1.22 -15.22 -10.62
CA GLU A 106 2.50 -14.50 -10.50
C GLU A 106 3.01 -13.92 -11.82
N HIS A 107 2.65 -14.52 -12.97
CA HIS A 107 2.99 -14.01 -14.31
C HIS A 107 1.90 -13.12 -14.95
N THR A 108 0.69 -13.08 -14.38
CA THR A 108 -0.42 -12.26 -14.89
C THR A 108 -0.37 -10.85 -14.30
N SER A 109 0.46 -9.97 -14.88
CA SER A 109 0.71 -8.60 -14.37
C SER A 109 -0.54 -7.76 -14.08
N LYS A 110 -1.66 -7.97 -14.80
CA LYS A 110 -2.94 -7.27 -14.59
C LYS A 110 -3.56 -7.55 -13.20
N LEU A 111 -3.24 -8.66 -12.54
CA LEU A 111 -3.70 -8.94 -11.17
C LEU A 111 -3.00 -8.05 -10.12
N TRP A 112 -1.81 -7.56 -10.43
CA TRP A 112 -0.95 -6.80 -9.52
C TRP A 112 -1.01 -5.29 -9.78
N SER A 113 -1.60 -4.86 -10.91
CA SER A 113 -1.64 -3.46 -11.32
C SER A 113 -2.73 -2.62 -10.62
N CYS A 114 -3.31 -3.12 -9.53
CA CYS A 114 -4.35 -2.43 -8.77
C CYS A 114 -4.28 -2.75 -7.27
N PHE A 115 -4.16 -1.72 -6.43
CA PHE A 115 -4.00 -1.89 -4.98
C PHE A 115 -4.38 -0.65 -4.14
N ARG A 116 -4.93 -0.86 -2.94
CA ARG A 116 -5.03 0.15 -1.85
C ARG A 116 -3.96 -0.15 -0.80
N VAL A 117 -3.02 0.77 -0.60
CA VAL A 117 -2.12 0.81 0.55
C VAL A 117 -2.75 1.71 1.61
N GLU A 118 -2.74 1.27 2.85
CA GLU A 118 -3.14 2.08 4.00
C GLU A 118 -2.13 1.83 5.11
N LEU A 119 -1.47 2.88 5.59
CA LEU A 119 -0.42 2.73 6.60
C LEU A 119 -1.03 2.68 8.00
N SER A 120 -0.44 1.88 8.90
CA SER A 120 -0.95 1.68 10.26
C SER A 120 0.20 1.32 11.19
N GLY A 121 0.48 2.20 12.15
CA GLY A 121 1.68 2.12 13.00
C GLY A 121 3.01 2.08 12.24
N THR A 122 4.12 2.13 12.96
CA THR A 122 5.47 2.09 12.38
C THR A 122 5.89 0.67 11.97
N SER A 123 5.40 -0.35 12.67
CA SER A 123 5.77 -1.77 12.48
C SER A 123 5.18 -2.39 11.22
N GLU A 124 3.85 -2.35 11.05
CA GLU A 124 3.19 -2.97 9.89
C GLU A 124 3.53 -2.26 8.58
N SER A 125 3.78 -0.95 8.64
CA SER A 125 4.01 -0.12 7.46
C SER A 125 5.26 -0.53 6.67
N ARG A 126 6.32 -1.06 7.31
CA ARG A 126 7.47 -1.64 6.57
C ARG A 126 7.07 -2.87 5.75
N ALA A 127 6.21 -3.74 6.30
CA ALA A 127 5.68 -4.89 5.56
C ALA A 127 4.76 -4.45 4.42
N LYS A 128 3.93 -3.41 4.63
CA LYS A 128 3.07 -2.83 3.58
C LYS A 128 3.87 -2.14 2.47
N ILE A 129 4.98 -1.47 2.77
CA ILE A 129 5.91 -0.93 1.77
C ILE A 129 6.60 -2.05 0.98
N TYR A 130 7.04 -3.14 1.65
CA TYR A 130 7.57 -4.32 0.96
C TYR A 130 6.54 -4.93 -0.01
N LEU A 131 5.29 -5.14 0.44
CA LEU A 131 4.20 -5.61 -0.41
C LEU A 131 3.92 -4.65 -1.57
N THR A 132 3.96 -3.33 -1.35
CA THR A 132 3.83 -2.32 -2.41
C THR A 132 4.92 -2.49 -3.48
N ARG A 133 6.19 -2.67 -3.07
CA ARG A 133 7.32 -2.95 -4.00
C ARG A 133 7.08 -4.23 -4.78
N THR A 134 6.60 -5.31 -4.14
CA THR A 134 6.29 -6.59 -4.80
C THR A 134 5.14 -6.45 -5.82
N TRP A 135 4.07 -5.73 -5.49
CA TRP A 135 2.94 -5.51 -6.41
C TRP A 135 3.35 -4.69 -7.63
N ILE A 136 4.06 -3.58 -7.42
CA ILE A 136 4.60 -2.75 -8.50
C ILE A 136 5.54 -3.57 -9.40
N SER A 137 6.45 -4.35 -8.81
CA SER A 137 7.35 -5.24 -9.57
C SER A 137 6.59 -6.25 -10.42
N ARG A 138 5.59 -6.94 -9.86
CA ARG A 138 4.77 -7.93 -10.59
C ARG A 138 3.83 -7.31 -11.62
N SER A 139 3.48 -6.03 -11.46
CA SER A 139 2.71 -5.28 -12.47
C SER A 139 3.46 -5.10 -13.81
N GLY A 140 4.78 -5.32 -13.86
CA GLY A 140 5.55 -5.38 -15.10
C GLY A 140 5.58 -4.04 -15.86
N ALA A 141 4.70 -3.90 -16.85
CA ALA A 141 4.44 -2.65 -17.59
C ALA A 141 2.93 -2.29 -17.66
N ALA A 142 2.08 -2.96 -16.88
CA ALA A 142 0.64 -2.75 -16.87
C ALA A 142 0.26 -1.41 -16.20
N PRO A 143 -0.78 -0.69 -16.67
CA PRO A 143 -1.25 0.54 -16.04
C PRO A 143 -1.68 0.33 -14.59
N LEU A 144 -1.08 1.13 -13.70
CA LEU A 144 -1.29 1.07 -12.26
C LEU A 144 -2.54 1.84 -11.83
N ASN A 145 -3.25 1.29 -10.85
CA ASN A 145 -4.39 1.89 -10.19
C ASN A 145 -4.11 1.83 -8.69
N VAL A 146 -3.73 2.95 -8.10
CA VAL A 146 -3.19 3.03 -6.72
C VAL A 146 -4.10 3.89 -5.86
N SER A 147 -4.44 3.40 -4.67
CA SER A 147 -4.96 4.21 -3.58
C SER A 147 -3.99 4.16 -2.42
N PHE A 148 -3.74 5.31 -1.79
CA PHE A 148 -2.92 5.49 -0.61
C PHE A 148 -3.74 6.21 0.45
N VAL A 149 -3.68 5.72 1.68
CA VAL A 149 -4.36 6.32 2.83
C VAL A 149 -3.37 6.40 3.99
N LEU A 150 -3.13 7.64 4.45
CA LEU A 150 -2.51 7.92 5.73
C LEU A 150 -3.61 8.09 6.78
N PRO A 151 -3.46 7.52 7.99
CA PRO A 151 -4.37 7.81 9.08
C PRO A 151 -4.26 9.27 9.51
N PHE A 152 -5.38 9.89 9.91
CA PHE A 152 -5.42 11.26 10.44
C PHE A 152 -4.40 11.51 11.57
N TYR A 153 -4.12 10.51 12.42
CA TYR A 153 -3.14 10.61 13.51
C TYR A 153 -1.66 10.55 13.07
N TRP A 154 -1.39 10.47 11.75
CA TRP A 154 -0.03 10.61 11.18
C TRP A 154 0.31 12.06 10.79
N CYS A 155 -0.63 12.98 10.97
CA CYS A 155 -0.46 14.38 10.60
C CYS A 155 0.32 15.19 11.66
N GLU A 156 0.53 14.62 12.85
CA GLU A 156 1.48 15.12 13.85
C GLU A 156 2.91 14.63 13.52
N PRO A 157 3.85 15.51 13.10
CA PRO A 157 5.24 15.13 12.90
C PRO A 157 5.98 14.90 14.23
N PRO A 158 7.13 14.19 14.25
CA PRO A 158 7.90 13.72 13.09
C PRO A 158 7.87 12.18 12.89
N ALA A 159 7.25 11.41 13.78
CA ALA A 159 7.51 9.97 13.95
C ALA A 159 7.28 9.09 12.71
N ASN A 160 6.46 9.54 11.76
CA ASN A 160 6.05 8.77 10.58
C ASN A 160 6.62 9.30 9.24
N GLU A 161 7.28 10.46 9.22
CA GLU A 161 7.71 11.15 7.99
C GLU A 161 8.61 10.27 7.11
N GLN A 162 9.56 9.56 7.73
CA GLN A 162 10.44 8.61 7.03
C GLN A 162 9.66 7.50 6.31
N VAL A 163 8.55 7.03 6.88
CA VAL A 163 7.73 5.93 6.33
C VAL A 163 6.93 6.42 5.13
N VAL A 164 6.38 7.65 5.21
CA VAL A 164 5.70 8.30 4.09
C VAL A 164 6.70 8.57 2.95
N ALA A 165 7.88 9.12 3.27
CA ALA A 165 8.95 9.33 2.30
C ALA A 165 9.44 8.01 1.65
N GLU A 166 9.60 6.92 2.41
CA GLU A 166 9.95 5.61 1.85
C GLU A 166 8.88 5.09 0.87
N TRP A 167 7.60 5.28 1.19
CA TRP A 167 6.50 4.90 0.30
C TRP A 167 6.42 5.78 -0.96
N LEU A 168 6.57 7.10 -0.82
CA LEU A 168 6.59 8.03 -1.95
C LEU A 168 7.77 7.71 -2.90
N ASN A 169 8.94 7.35 -2.37
CA ASN A 169 10.09 6.90 -3.16
C ASN A 169 9.83 5.57 -3.92
N VAL A 170 8.87 4.75 -3.49
CA VAL A 170 8.43 3.54 -4.20
C VAL A 170 7.41 3.87 -5.30
N LEU A 171 6.47 4.80 -5.05
CA LEU A 171 5.48 5.20 -6.05
C LEU A 171 6.09 6.10 -7.14
N LYS A 172 6.90 7.10 -6.77
CA LYS A 172 7.34 8.19 -7.66
C LYS A 172 7.96 7.74 -8.99
N PRO A 173 8.85 6.71 -9.06
CA PRO A 173 9.35 6.19 -10.33
C PRO A 173 8.28 5.58 -11.25
N ASN A 174 7.12 5.21 -10.69
CA ASN A 174 6.03 4.48 -11.32
C ASN A 174 4.80 5.36 -11.62
N LEU A 175 4.87 6.67 -11.42
CA LEU A 175 3.77 7.60 -11.75
C LEU A 175 3.47 7.65 -13.26
N HIS A 176 4.50 7.47 -14.11
CA HIS A 176 4.41 7.46 -15.58
C HIS A 176 3.43 6.41 -16.16
N ARG A 177 3.02 5.43 -15.34
CA ARG A 177 2.09 4.35 -15.68
C ARG A 177 0.87 4.29 -14.76
N CYS A 178 0.76 5.21 -13.79
CA CYS A 178 -0.43 5.29 -12.95
C CYS A 178 -1.55 5.89 -13.76
N LYS A 179 -2.61 5.11 -14.03
CA LYS A 179 -3.84 5.56 -14.69
C LYS A 179 -4.81 6.22 -13.70
N THR A 180 -4.83 5.70 -12.48
CA THR A 180 -5.60 6.27 -11.38
C THR A 180 -4.73 6.33 -10.13
N LEU A 181 -4.67 7.50 -9.51
CA LEU A 181 -4.04 7.71 -8.22
C LEU A 181 -5.04 8.34 -7.25
N LYS A 182 -5.18 7.75 -6.07
CA LYS A 182 -5.96 8.28 -4.95
C LYS A 182 -5.05 8.43 -3.75
N LEU A 183 -5.04 9.62 -3.15
CA LEU A 183 -4.20 9.98 -2.01
C LEU A 183 -5.12 10.54 -0.92
N SER A 184 -5.04 9.98 0.29
CA SER A 184 -5.52 10.63 1.52
C SER A 184 -4.30 10.89 2.38
N ALA A 185 -3.86 12.15 2.42
CA ALA A 185 -2.61 12.61 3.03
C ALA A 185 -2.55 14.15 3.11
N PRO A 186 -1.88 14.74 4.12
CA PRO A 186 -1.67 16.19 4.19
C PRO A 186 -0.94 16.78 2.95
N PRO A 187 -1.30 17.98 2.47
CA PRO A 187 -0.72 18.59 1.27
C PRO A 187 0.81 18.70 1.30
N ASN A 188 1.37 19.13 2.43
CA ASN A 188 2.82 19.28 2.62
C ASN A 188 3.59 17.97 2.38
N GLN A 189 3.02 16.82 2.76
CA GLN A 189 3.63 15.50 2.54
C GLN A 189 3.54 15.04 1.08
N LEU A 190 2.62 15.60 0.28
CA LEU A 190 2.45 15.26 -1.15
C LEU A 190 3.32 16.10 -2.08
N SER A 191 3.75 17.30 -1.66
CA SER A 191 4.58 18.24 -2.45
C SER A 191 5.73 17.56 -3.23
N GLY A 192 6.56 16.77 -2.53
CA GLY A 192 7.72 16.07 -3.09
C GLY A 192 7.41 14.93 -4.07
N LEU A 193 6.15 14.51 -4.20
CA LEU A 193 5.72 13.50 -5.17
C LEU A 193 5.79 14.05 -6.60
N TRP A 194 5.37 15.30 -6.79
CA TRP A 194 5.10 15.91 -8.09
C TRP A 194 6.34 16.52 -8.77
N THR A 195 7.27 17.08 -7.98
CA THR A 195 8.41 17.93 -8.41
C THR A 195 9.38 17.34 -9.45
N SER A 196 9.21 16.07 -9.82
CA SER A 196 9.96 15.44 -10.92
C SER A 196 9.21 14.22 -11.52
N ALA A 197 7.89 14.20 -11.42
CA ALA A 197 7.06 13.09 -11.89
C ALA A 197 6.64 13.28 -13.34
N ASN A 198 6.89 12.29 -14.20
CA ASN A 198 6.15 12.18 -15.45
C ASN A 198 4.76 11.62 -15.12
N THR A 199 3.69 12.38 -15.35
CA THR A 199 2.31 11.95 -15.07
C THR A 199 1.51 11.62 -16.34
N SER A 200 2.16 11.45 -17.50
CA SER A 200 1.52 11.37 -18.82
C SER A 200 0.43 10.29 -19.04
N GLN A 201 0.27 9.32 -18.15
CA GLN A 201 -0.82 8.32 -18.18
C GLN A 201 -1.90 8.53 -17.09
N LEU A 202 -1.74 9.52 -16.21
CA LEU A 202 -2.60 9.77 -15.05
C LEU A 202 -3.92 10.42 -15.45
N GLU A 203 -4.87 9.60 -15.88
CA GLU A 203 -6.21 10.07 -16.25
C GLU A 203 -7.00 10.60 -15.05
N ASN A 204 -6.85 10.02 -13.86
CA ASN A 204 -7.69 10.32 -12.70
C ASN A 204 -6.84 10.51 -11.42
N LEU A 205 -6.91 11.70 -10.82
CA LEU A 205 -6.28 12.04 -9.55
C LEU A 205 -7.34 12.39 -8.51
N PHE A 206 -7.33 11.68 -7.39
CA PHE A 206 -8.18 11.96 -6.23
C PHE A 206 -7.28 12.40 -5.06
N ILE A 207 -7.44 13.63 -4.57
CA ILE A 207 -6.80 14.10 -3.34
C ILE A 207 -7.93 14.28 -2.32
N LEU A 208 -7.91 13.43 -1.30
CA LEU A 208 -8.82 13.51 -0.16
C LEU A 208 -8.06 14.18 0.98
N ASN A 209 -8.49 15.36 1.37
CA ASN A 209 -8.20 15.86 2.69
C ASN A 209 -9.30 15.34 3.64
N GLU A 210 -8.89 14.66 4.70
CA GLU A 210 -9.78 14.18 5.77
C GLU A 210 -9.62 14.99 7.06
N LEU A 211 -8.74 16.01 7.04
CA LEU A 211 -8.70 17.09 8.02
C LEU A 211 -9.53 18.28 7.51
N ASP A 212 -10.12 19.05 8.43
CA ASP A 212 -10.76 20.36 8.15
C ASP A 212 -9.75 21.49 7.85
N ASP A 213 -8.45 21.16 7.73
CA ASP A 213 -7.37 22.12 7.50
C ASP A 213 -7.35 22.50 6.01
N SER A 214 -7.85 23.69 5.67
CA SER A 214 -8.25 24.06 4.30
C SER A 214 -7.09 24.02 3.31
N MET A 215 -7.16 23.12 2.31
CA MET A 215 -6.15 23.02 1.26
C MET A 215 -6.24 24.22 0.30
N THR A 216 -5.18 25.02 0.23
CA THR A 216 -5.06 26.16 -0.67
C THR A 216 -5.03 25.73 -2.14
N LEU A 217 -5.77 26.46 -3.00
CA LEU A 217 -5.86 26.11 -4.42
C LEU A 217 -4.52 26.25 -5.16
N GLU A 218 -3.62 27.10 -4.65
CA GLU A 218 -2.29 27.36 -5.20
C GLU A 218 -1.46 26.07 -5.32
N ASP A 219 -1.55 25.15 -4.34
CA ASP A 219 -0.89 23.83 -4.36
C ASP A 219 -1.39 22.90 -5.49
N ALA A 220 -2.53 23.23 -6.11
CA ALA A 220 -3.13 22.46 -7.20
C ALA A 220 -2.87 23.05 -8.60
N GLU A 221 -2.40 24.30 -8.72
CA GLU A 221 -2.14 24.93 -10.02
C GLU A 221 -0.95 24.27 -10.74
N ASP A 222 0.11 23.93 -10.01
CA ASP A 222 1.27 23.18 -10.53
C ASP A 222 0.85 21.83 -11.15
N LEU A 223 -0.16 21.17 -10.58
CA LEU A 223 -0.70 19.89 -11.09
C LEU A 223 -1.47 20.07 -12.41
N GLY A 224 -2.07 21.24 -12.63
CA GLY A 224 -2.91 21.53 -13.80
C GLY A 224 -2.12 21.72 -15.10
N SER A 225 -0.79 21.88 -15.02
CA SER A 225 0.08 22.12 -16.17
C SER A 225 0.46 20.86 -16.95
N ASP A 226 0.37 19.67 -16.33
CA ASP A 226 0.80 18.40 -16.94
C ASP A 226 -0.36 17.70 -17.68
N VAL A 227 -0.16 17.42 -18.97
CA VAL A 227 -1.23 17.26 -19.99
C VAL A 227 -2.03 15.94 -19.87
N GLY A 228 -1.81 15.14 -18.83
CA GLY A 228 -2.45 13.83 -18.61
C GLY A 228 -3.80 13.87 -17.87
N ILE A 229 -3.98 14.80 -16.93
CA ILE A 229 -5.04 14.71 -15.91
C ILE A 229 -6.42 15.07 -16.49
N ARG A 230 -7.32 14.08 -16.58
CA ARG A 230 -8.68 14.24 -17.10
C ARG A 230 -9.71 14.53 -16.01
N ARG A 231 -9.42 14.08 -14.78
CA ARG A 231 -10.27 14.27 -13.60
C ARG A 231 -9.41 14.53 -12.38
N LEU A 232 -9.50 15.74 -11.84
CA LEU A 232 -9.04 16.08 -10.50
C LEU A 232 -10.26 16.08 -9.57
N HIS A 233 -10.19 15.28 -8.50
CA HIS A 233 -11.22 15.22 -7.47
C HIS A 233 -10.61 15.65 -6.13
N LEU A 234 -11.00 16.82 -5.67
CA LEU A 234 -10.64 17.36 -4.36
C LEU A 234 -11.82 17.17 -3.40
N LYS A 235 -11.53 16.91 -2.12
CA LYS A 235 -12.51 16.81 -1.02
C LYS A 235 -11.84 17.34 0.25
N GLY A 236 -12.55 18.15 1.03
CA GLY A 236 -11.96 18.88 2.17
C GLY A 236 -11.41 20.25 1.77
N ILE A 237 -12.20 20.96 0.94
CA ILE A 237 -12.06 22.36 0.49
C ILE A 237 -13.50 22.91 0.44
#